data_AF-A0A939X0U8-F1
#
_entry.id   AF-A0A939X0U8-F1
#
_cell.length_a   1.000
_cell.length_b   1.000
_cell.length_c   1.000
_cell.angle_alpha   90.00
_cell.angle_beta   90.00
_cell.angle_gamma   90.00
#
_symmetry.space_group_name_H-M   'P 1'
#
loop_
_entity.id
_entity.type
_entity.pdbx_description
1 polymer ?
#
loop_
_entity_poly.entity_id
_entity_poly.type
_entity_poly.pdbx_seq_one_letter_code
_entity_poly.pdbx_strand_id
1 'polypeptide(L)'
;MSGINIFMNKKQNAPQRTPFGTSTPFDHRNGFFGAVTEVHPETNTVHVVTDTGIELMNVEVASQQWVTYKKDGKPQLTGERNLPPVGTYVYCVMPNGTYDDCFVLCSMFSTASIHKDYMADDEDTANTKLCQENGGWLKTTDIRTGTKVIKNKPEDETIKIEIDQESEGEEKATITIHGNVVTVSKDGIEIKTDGKVSFTADKDLELNVSGNATIKCDKDASIEAQNVTVKSSVKTEIKGGQVKLAGTVTPTGSGALCGLPSCLFTGAPHVGDTSLNA
;
A
#
# COMPACT_ATOMS: atom_id res chain seq x y z
N MET A 1 -20.63 -36.18 -34.32
CA MET A 1 -21.15 -34.80 -34.22
C MET A 1 -22.41 -34.85 -33.35
N SER A 2 -22.27 -34.50 -32.07
CA SER A 2 -23.39 -34.44 -31.12
C SER A 2 -23.99 -33.03 -31.21
N GLY A 3 -25.15 -32.91 -31.83
CA GLY A 3 -25.88 -31.64 -31.92
C GLY A 3 -26.50 -31.30 -30.56
N ILE A 4 -26.17 -30.13 -30.02
CA ILE A 4 -26.83 -29.59 -28.84
C ILE A 4 -28.27 -29.21 -29.26
N ASN A 5 -29.26 -29.95 -28.75
CA ASN A 5 -30.66 -29.56 -28.84
C ASN A 5 -30.95 -28.47 -27.81
N ILE A 6 -30.99 -27.21 -28.26
CA ILE A 6 -31.49 -26.09 -27.44
C ILE A 6 -33.01 -26.09 -27.57
N PHE A 7 -33.72 -26.51 -26.50
CA PHE A 7 -35.15 -26.32 -26.39
C PHE A 7 -35.42 -24.85 -26.00
N MET A 8 -35.82 -24.03 -26.98
CA MET A 8 -36.38 -22.71 -26.69
C MET A 8 -37.84 -22.88 -26.24
N ASN A 9 -38.10 -22.77 -24.94
CA ASN A 9 -39.47 -22.71 -24.43
C ASN A 9 -40.10 -21.36 -24.82
N LYS A 10 -41.31 -21.43 -25.40
CA LYS A 10 -42.14 -20.26 -25.68
C LYS A 10 -42.37 -19.50 -24.38
N LYS A 11 -42.12 -18.18 -24.38
CA LYS A 11 -42.37 -17.27 -23.25
C LYS A 11 -43.78 -17.56 -22.71
N GLN A 12 -43.88 -17.99 -21.45
CA GLN A 12 -45.19 -18.10 -20.79
C GLN A 12 -45.85 -16.72 -20.88
N ASN A 13 -47.08 -16.69 -21.38
CA ASN A 13 -47.87 -15.46 -21.40
C ASN A 13 -47.93 -14.91 -19.97
N ALA A 14 -47.72 -13.60 -19.82
CA ALA A 14 -47.77 -12.93 -18.53
C ALA A 14 -49.07 -13.31 -17.79
N PRO A 15 -49.01 -13.58 -16.48
CA PRO A 15 -50.21 -13.87 -15.69
C PRO A 15 -51.22 -12.72 -15.82
N GLN A 16 -52.50 -13.10 -15.88
CA GLN A 16 -53.62 -12.19 -16.11
C GLN A 16 -53.64 -11.03 -15.11
N ARG A 17 -53.92 -9.85 -15.65
CA ARG A 17 -54.20 -8.58 -14.94
C ARG A 17 -55.16 -8.80 -13.78
N THR A 18 -54.98 -8.02 -12.70
CA THR A 18 -55.98 -7.90 -11.63
C THR A 18 -57.37 -7.57 -12.20
N PRO A 19 -58.46 -7.91 -11.49
CA PRO A 19 -59.84 -7.75 -12.00
C PRO A 19 -60.24 -6.32 -12.38
N PHE A 20 -59.42 -5.32 -12.03
CA PHE A 20 -59.68 -3.90 -12.24
C PHE A 20 -58.79 -3.25 -13.31
N GLY A 21 -57.92 -4.02 -13.98
CA GLY A 21 -57.19 -3.53 -15.15
C GLY A 21 -56.18 -2.40 -14.92
N THR A 22 -55.92 -2.01 -13.67
CA THR A 22 -54.91 -1.03 -13.30
C THR A 22 -53.66 -1.76 -12.80
N SER A 23 -52.57 -1.68 -13.56
CA SER A 23 -51.23 -1.92 -13.01
C SER A 23 -50.92 -0.79 -12.04
N THR A 24 -50.55 -1.10 -10.80
CA THR A 24 -49.88 -0.07 -10.01
C THR A 24 -48.55 0.26 -10.71
N PRO A 25 -47.99 1.48 -10.57
CA PRO A 25 -46.66 1.82 -11.11
C PRO A 25 -45.51 0.92 -10.61
N PHE A 26 -45.82 -0.01 -9.72
CA PHE A 26 -44.92 -0.91 -9.00
C PHE A 26 -44.99 -2.36 -9.50
N ASP A 27 -46.06 -2.76 -10.21
CA ASP A 27 -46.28 -4.15 -10.67
C ASP A 27 -45.25 -4.64 -11.71
N HIS A 28 -44.35 -3.75 -12.16
CA HIS A 28 -43.33 -4.02 -13.17
C HIS A 28 -41.93 -3.51 -12.81
N ARG A 29 -41.70 -3.01 -11.59
CA ARG A 29 -40.36 -2.54 -11.20
C ARG A 29 -39.55 -3.72 -10.67
N ASN A 30 -38.48 -4.06 -11.37
CA ASN A 30 -37.52 -5.08 -10.91
C ASN A 30 -36.46 -4.49 -9.95
N GLY A 31 -36.64 -3.24 -9.51
CA GLY A 31 -35.75 -2.55 -8.60
C GLY A 31 -36.06 -1.07 -8.45
N PHE A 32 -35.37 -0.42 -7.53
CA PHE A 32 -35.49 1.00 -7.21
C PHE A 32 -34.17 1.54 -6.68
N PHE A 33 -34.04 2.87 -6.64
CA PHE A 33 -32.93 3.52 -5.96
C PHE A 33 -33.38 4.00 -4.58
N GLY A 34 -32.46 3.94 -3.62
CA GLY A 34 -32.67 4.44 -2.27
C GLY A 34 -31.37 4.89 -1.62
N ALA A 35 -31.48 5.53 -0.46
CA ALA A 35 -30.35 5.95 0.33
C ALA A 35 -30.18 5.04 1.55
N VAL A 36 -28.94 4.66 1.86
CA VAL A 36 -28.63 3.86 3.05
C VAL A 36 -28.77 4.73 4.30
N THR A 37 -29.64 4.33 5.24
CA THR A 37 -29.86 5.03 6.51
C THR A 37 -29.05 4.42 7.65
N GLU A 38 -28.94 3.09 7.69
CA GLU A 38 -28.23 2.34 8.74
C GLU A 38 -27.52 1.11 8.16
N VAL A 39 -26.50 0.62 8.87
CA VAL A 39 -25.66 -0.51 8.45
C VAL A 39 -25.56 -1.52 9.59
N HIS A 40 -25.74 -2.80 9.28
CA HIS A 40 -25.75 -3.92 10.24
C HIS A 40 -24.67 -4.96 9.89
N PRO A 41 -23.43 -4.79 10.41
CA PRO A 41 -22.31 -5.67 10.11
C PRO A 41 -22.48 -7.15 10.55
N GLU A 42 -23.32 -7.39 11.55
CA GLU A 42 -23.63 -8.70 12.13
C GLU A 42 -24.39 -9.62 11.18
N THR A 43 -25.25 -9.05 10.34
CA THR A 43 -26.13 -9.76 9.40
C THR A 43 -25.77 -9.48 7.94
N ASN A 44 -24.79 -8.61 7.68
CA ASN A 44 -24.44 -8.13 6.34
C ASN A 44 -25.66 -7.50 5.61
N THR A 45 -26.43 -6.71 6.35
CA THR A 45 -27.63 -6.01 5.86
C THR A 45 -27.52 -4.51 6.08
N VAL A 46 -28.39 -3.76 5.40
CA VAL A 46 -28.52 -2.30 5.53
C VAL A 46 -29.99 -1.88 5.57
N HIS A 47 -30.26 -0.71 6.15
CA HIS A 47 -31.55 -0.04 6.03
C HIS A 47 -31.51 0.91 4.84
N VAL A 48 -32.56 0.90 4.02
CA VAL A 48 -32.64 1.71 2.80
C VAL A 48 -33.95 2.47 2.78
N VAL A 49 -33.87 3.80 2.68
CA VAL A 49 -35.02 4.66 2.44
C VAL A 49 -35.21 4.87 0.94
N THR A 50 -36.42 4.60 0.44
CA THR A 50 -36.79 4.81 -0.96
C THR A 50 -37.04 6.30 -1.25
N ASP A 51 -37.12 6.64 -2.55
CA ASP A 51 -37.56 7.96 -3.02
C ASP A 51 -38.99 8.33 -2.56
N THR A 52 -39.83 7.32 -2.30
CA THR A 52 -41.18 7.49 -1.75
C THR A 52 -41.22 7.64 -0.22
N GLY A 53 -40.08 7.58 0.46
CA GLY A 53 -39.98 7.69 1.92
C GLY A 53 -40.31 6.41 2.69
N ILE A 54 -40.39 5.26 2.02
CA ILE A 54 -40.55 3.96 2.69
C ILE A 54 -39.17 3.52 3.14
N GLU A 55 -39.05 3.13 4.41
CA GLU A 55 -37.82 2.53 4.94
C GLU A 55 -37.91 1.01 4.93
N LEU A 56 -36.97 0.39 4.24
CA LEU A 56 -36.80 -1.05 4.19
C LEU A 56 -35.70 -1.45 5.16
N MET A 57 -36.05 -2.33 6.10
CA MET A 57 -35.12 -2.82 7.12
C MET A 57 -34.47 -4.13 6.69
N ASN A 58 -33.25 -4.37 7.16
CA ASN A 58 -32.48 -5.59 6.92
C ASN A 58 -32.34 -6.02 5.45
N VAL A 59 -32.16 -5.06 4.54
CA VAL A 59 -31.93 -5.36 3.12
C VAL A 59 -30.55 -5.97 2.95
N GLU A 60 -30.48 -7.17 2.36
CA GLU A 60 -29.22 -7.89 2.14
C GLU A 60 -28.32 -7.17 1.12
N VAL A 61 -27.00 -7.35 1.24
CA VAL A 61 -26.03 -6.74 0.32
C VAL A 61 -25.33 -7.81 -0.51
N ALA A 62 -25.33 -7.63 -1.84
CA ALA A 62 -24.66 -8.53 -2.76
C ALA A 62 -23.14 -8.57 -2.54
N SER A 63 -22.57 -9.78 -2.56
CA SER A 63 -21.12 -10.00 -2.56
C SER A 63 -20.59 -10.01 -4.01
N GLN A 64 -19.45 -9.37 -4.27
CA GLN A 64 -18.80 -9.45 -5.59
C GLN A 64 -18.05 -10.78 -5.80
N GLN A 65 -17.77 -11.51 -4.71
CA GLN A 65 -17.17 -12.84 -4.75
C GLN A 65 -18.19 -13.95 -4.50
N TRP A 66 -17.90 -15.15 -4.97
CA TRP A 66 -18.73 -16.33 -4.75
C TRP A 66 -18.83 -16.67 -3.28
N VAL A 67 -20.07 -16.64 -2.76
CA VAL A 67 -20.37 -17.11 -1.41
C VAL A 67 -20.59 -18.62 -1.45
N THR A 68 -19.65 -19.38 -0.86
CA THR A 68 -19.78 -20.83 -0.77
C THR A 68 -20.07 -21.25 0.66
N TYR A 69 -20.90 -22.28 0.81
CA TYR A 69 -21.38 -22.74 2.11
C TYR A 69 -20.79 -24.09 2.55
N LYS A 70 -20.20 -24.87 1.63
CA LYS A 70 -19.61 -26.19 1.92
C LYS A 70 -18.51 -26.59 0.94
N LYS A 71 -17.40 -27.10 1.48
CA LYS A 71 -16.44 -27.98 0.78
C LYS A 71 -16.14 -29.17 1.69
N ASP A 72 -16.28 -30.39 1.18
CA ASP A 72 -15.94 -31.64 1.90
C ASP A 72 -16.59 -31.79 3.29
N GLY A 73 -17.88 -31.46 3.40
CA GLY A 73 -18.64 -31.60 4.65
C GLY A 73 -18.26 -30.62 5.76
N LYS A 74 -17.32 -29.70 5.52
CA LYS A 74 -16.94 -28.62 6.44
C LYS A 74 -17.43 -27.27 5.89
N PRO A 75 -17.93 -26.36 6.74
CA PRO A 75 -18.25 -25.00 6.33
C PRO A 75 -16.94 -24.30 5.96
N GLN A 76 -16.74 -24.04 4.67
CA GLN A 76 -15.69 -23.16 4.19
C GLN A 76 -16.40 -21.91 3.67
N LEU A 77 -16.44 -20.87 4.50
CA LEU A 77 -17.03 -19.60 4.12
C LEU A 77 -16.05 -18.90 3.17
N THR A 78 -16.39 -18.81 1.90
CA THR A 78 -15.74 -17.88 0.95
C THR A 78 -16.71 -16.75 0.66
N GLY A 79 -16.23 -15.55 0.39
CA GLY A 79 -17.07 -14.40 0.05
C GLY A 79 -16.40 -13.07 0.36
N GLU A 80 -17.01 -11.98 -0.10
CA GLU A 80 -16.63 -10.62 0.24
C GLU A 80 -17.71 -10.02 1.14
N ARG A 81 -17.29 -9.21 2.12
CA ARG A 81 -18.19 -8.35 2.88
C ARG A 81 -17.84 -6.90 2.60
N ASN A 82 -18.71 -6.21 1.88
CA ASN A 82 -18.53 -4.82 1.50
C ASN A 82 -19.85 -4.06 1.66
N LEU A 83 -20.09 -3.57 2.87
CA LEU A 83 -21.31 -2.86 3.21
C LEU A 83 -21.23 -1.40 2.75
N PRO A 84 -22.26 -0.87 2.05
CA PRO A 84 -22.28 0.52 1.67
C PRO A 84 -22.38 1.41 2.93
N PRO A 85 -21.64 2.53 3.01
CA PRO A 85 -21.78 3.50 4.10
C PRO A 85 -23.16 4.15 4.17
N VAL A 86 -23.50 4.66 5.35
CA VAL A 86 -24.66 5.54 5.55
C VAL A 86 -24.55 6.76 4.62
N GLY A 87 -25.67 7.13 4.00
CA GLY A 87 -25.75 8.22 3.02
C GLY A 87 -25.43 7.82 1.59
N THR A 88 -25.02 6.56 1.34
CA THR A 88 -24.75 6.08 -0.01
C THR A 88 -26.05 5.86 -0.79
N TYR A 89 -26.08 6.32 -2.04
CA TYR A 89 -27.19 6.05 -2.95
C TYR A 89 -26.98 4.69 -3.64
N VAL A 90 -27.89 3.75 -3.40
CA VAL A 90 -27.80 2.35 -3.83
C VAL A 90 -28.97 1.96 -4.72
N TYR A 91 -28.71 1.01 -5.62
CA TYR A 91 -29.73 0.33 -6.41
C TYR A 91 -30.08 -1.01 -5.77
N CYS A 92 -31.36 -1.15 -5.48
CA CYS A 92 -31.97 -2.30 -4.85
C CYS A 92 -32.72 -3.09 -5.93
N VAL A 93 -32.38 -4.36 -6.11
CA VAL A 93 -33.05 -5.27 -7.05
C VAL A 93 -34.13 -6.04 -6.31
N MET A 94 -35.29 -6.19 -6.95
CA MET A 94 -36.40 -7.01 -6.49
C MET A 94 -36.63 -8.14 -7.50
N PRO A 95 -35.98 -9.31 -7.34
CA PRO A 95 -36.04 -10.40 -8.31
C PRO A 95 -37.46 -10.92 -8.54
N ASN A 96 -38.27 -10.95 -7.47
CA ASN A 96 -39.66 -11.40 -7.49
C ASN A 96 -40.66 -10.24 -7.57
N GLY A 97 -40.18 -9.00 -7.74
CA GLY A 97 -41.01 -7.79 -7.74
C GLY A 97 -41.57 -7.40 -6.37
N THR A 98 -41.10 -8.02 -5.30
CA THR A 98 -41.49 -7.76 -3.91
C THR A 98 -40.34 -7.09 -3.13
N TYR A 99 -40.69 -6.29 -2.12
CA TYR A 99 -39.71 -5.68 -1.22
C TYR A 99 -39.04 -6.70 -0.29
N ASP A 100 -39.70 -7.83 -0.01
CA ASP A 100 -39.20 -8.85 0.92
C ASP A 100 -37.95 -9.58 0.39
N ASP A 101 -37.85 -9.78 -0.92
CA ASP A 101 -36.70 -10.46 -1.57
C ASP A 101 -35.69 -9.45 -2.14
N CYS A 102 -35.73 -8.22 -1.64
CA CYS A 102 -34.91 -7.13 -2.13
C CYS A 102 -33.48 -7.24 -1.59
N PHE A 103 -32.49 -6.99 -2.45
CA PHE A 103 -31.10 -6.85 -2.03
C PHE A 103 -30.39 -5.70 -2.77
N VAL A 104 -29.39 -5.12 -2.12
CA VAL A 104 -28.53 -4.08 -2.68
C VAL A 104 -27.58 -4.71 -3.69
N LEU A 105 -27.66 -4.27 -4.95
CA LEU A 105 -26.80 -4.77 -6.03
C LEU A 105 -25.55 -3.91 -6.23
N CYS A 106 -25.71 -2.59 -6.30
CA CYS A 106 -24.62 -1.67 -6.61
C CYS A 106 -24.96 -0.23 -6.19
N SER A 107 -23.98 0.66 -6.22
CA SER A 107 -24.16 2.11 -6.12
C SER A 107 -24.06 2.77 -7.50
N MET A 108 -24.63 3.97 -7.63
CA MET A 108 -24.56 4.75 -8.87
C MET A 108 -24.25 6.21 -8.59
N PHE A 109 -23.40 6.81 -9.43
CA PHE A 109 -23.28 8.25 -9.49
C PHE A 109 -24.54 8.86 -10.13
N SER A 110 -25.35 9.53 -9.31
CA SER A 110 -26.38 10.46 -9.79
C SER A 110 -25.74 11.73 -10.37
N THR A 111 -26.37 12.32 -11.40
CA THR A 111 -26.05 13.67 -11.91
C THR A 111 -26.46 14.81 -10.97
N ALA A 112 -27.05 14.47 -9.82
CA ALA A 112 -27.34 15.41 -8.76
C ALA A 112 -26.05 16.08 -8.23
N SER A 113 -26.21 17.28 -7.68
CA SER A 113 -25.11 18.14 -7.21
C SER A 113 -24.13 17.47 -6.25
N ILE A 114 -24.56 16.44 -5.52
CA ILE A 114 -23.78 15.73 -4.50
C ILE A 114 -22.61 14.90 -5.07
N HIS A 115 -22.60 14.57 -6.36
CA HIS A 115 -21.52 13.78 -6.98
C HIS A 115 -20.74 14.56 -8.03
N LYS A 116 -21.00 15.87 -8.19
CA LYS A 116 -20.34 16.69 -9.21
C LYS A 116 -18.83 16.72 -9.05
N ASP A 117 -18.33 16.62 -7.82
CA ASP A 117 -16.89 16.63 -7.54
C ASP A 117 -16.18 15.36 -8.07
N TYR A 118 -16.91 14.30 -8.39
CA TYR A 118 -16.40 13.09 -9.07
C TYR A 118 -16.58 13.12 -10.59
N MET A 119 -17.28 14.12 -11.14
CA MET A 119 -17.49 14.28 -12.57
C MET A 119 -16.50 15.31 -13.10
N ALA A 120 -15.60 14.88 -13.99
CA ALA A 120 -14.69 15.78 -14.71
C ALA A 120 -14.86 15.60 -16.22
N ASP A 121 -14.74 16.71 -16.96
CA ASP A 121 -14.96 16.79 -18.41
C ASP A 121 -13.62 16.86 -19.19
N ASP A 122 -12.53 16.33 -18.63
CA ASP A 122 -11.22 16.31 -19.28
C ASP A 122 -10.78 14.92 -19.79
N GLU A 123 -9.93 14.93 -20.82
CA GLU A 123 -9.45 13.74 -21.53
C GLU A 123 -8.55 12.86 -20.64
N ASP A 124 -7.87 13.45 -19.65
CA ASP A 124 -7.02 12.74 -18.71
C ASP A 124 -7.84 11.95 -17.68
N THR A 125 -8.98 12.49 -17.24
CA THR A 125 -9.89 11.79 -16.31
C THR A 125 -10.54 10.59 -16.98
N ALA A 126 -10.84 10.66 -18.28
CA ALA A 126 -11.34 9.50 -19.04
C ALA A 126 -10.36 8.32 -19.05
N ASN A 127 -9.07 8.60 -18.95
CA ASN A 127 -7.99 7.62 -18.92
C ASN A 127 -7.53 7.27 -17.49
N THR A 128 -8.18 7.82 -16.46
CA THR A 128 -7.79 7.63 -15.07
C THR A 128 -8.88 6.87 -14.30
N LYS A 129 -8.51 5.72 -13.75
CA LYS A 129 -9.34 5.04 -12.75
C LYS A 129 -9.10 5.68 -11.39
N LEU A 130 -10.10 6.36 -10.84
CA LEU A 130 -10.10 6.92 -9.49
C LEU A 130 -10.92 6.04 -8.54
N CYS A 131 -10.38 5.75 -7.36
CA CYS A 131 -11.06 5.08 -6.27
C CYS A 131 -10.75 5.80 -4.97
N GLN A 132 -11.78 6.36 -4.33
CA GLN A 132 -11.67 6.97 -3.01
C GLN A 132 -12.34 6.07 -1.98
N GLU A 133 -11.58 5.62 -1.01
CA GLU A 133 -12.08 4.80 0.09
C GLU A 133 -12.62 5.70 1.21
N ASN A 134 -13.60 5.21 1.95
CA ASN A 134 -14.21 5.92 3.08
C ASN A 134 -13.20 6.29 4.17
N GLY A 135 -12.08 5.57 4.26
CA GLY A 135 -10.98 5.88 5.17
C GLY A 135 -10.11 7.07 4.73
N GLY A 136 -10.50 7.79 3.67
CA GLY A 136 -9.74 8.92 3.14
C GLY A 136 -8.51 8.51 2.34
N TRP A 137 -8.47 7.28 1.82
CA TRP A 137 -7.44 6.86 0.87
C TRP A 137 -7.91 7.12 -0.55
N LEU A 138 -7.02 7.67 -1.37
CA LEU A 138 -7.24 7.87 -2.79
C LEU A 138 -6.28 6.99 -3.58
N LYS A 139 -6.83 6.23 -4.52
CA LYS A 139 -6.10 5.40 -5.47
C LYS A 139 -6.40 5.91 -6.87
N THR A 140 -5.38 6.29 -7.61
CA THR A 140 -5.48 6.60 -9.04
C THR A 140 -4.66 5.60 -9.86
N THR A 141 -5.12 5.31 -11.05
CA THR A 141 -4.39 4.52 -12.04
C THR A 141 -4.60 5.14 -13.41
N ASP A 142 -3.53 5.56 -14.07
CA ASP A 142 -3.58 5.86 -15.50
C ASP A 142 -3.64 4.54 -16.26
N ILE A 143 -4.68 4.38 -17.07
CA ILE A 143 -4.98 3.12 -17.77
C ILE A 143 -4.07 2.96 -19.00
N ARG A 144 -3.53 4.06 -19.55
CA ARG A 144 -2.65 4.04 -20.73
C ARG A 144 -1.25 3.58 -20.36
N THR A 145 -0.70 4.16 -19.29
CA THR A 145 0.69 3.92 -18.87
C THR A 145 0.79 2.83 -17.80
N GLY A 146 -0.28 2.61 -17.04
CA GLY A 146 -0.25 1.70 -15.88
C GLY A 146 0.21 2.38 -14.59
N THR A 147 0.64 3.65 -14.65
CA THR A 147 1.07 4.47 -13.50
C THR A 147 0.03 4.47 -12.39
N LYS A 148 0.46 4.32 -11.15
CA LYS A 148 -0.43 4.22 -9.98
C LYS A 148 -0.02 5.17 -8.88
N VAL A 149 -0.99 5.84 -8.26
CA VAL A 149 -0.77 6.63 -7.05
C VAL A 149 -1.74 6.16 -5.98
N ILE A 150 -1.24 5.93 -4.78
CA ILE A 150 -2.02 5.62 -3.58
C ILE A 150 -1.61 6.62 -2.51
N LYS A 151 -2.54 7.47 -2.07
CA LYS A 151 -2.28 8.48 -1.03
C LYS A 151 -3.36 8.51 0.03
N ASN A 152 -2.98 8.80 1.28
CA ASN A 152 -3.96 9.10 2.32
C ASN A 152 -4.28 10.59 2.32
N LYS A 153 -5.44 10.97 2.88
CA LYS A 153 -5.85 12.36 3.10
C LYS A 153 -5.58 13.24 1.87
N PRO A 154 -6.41 13.17 0.82
CA PRO A 154 -6.07 13.69 -0.51
C PRO A 154 -5.66 15.17 -0.55
N GLU A 155 -6.13 15.96 0.43
CA GLU A 155 -5.84 17.39 0.63
C GLU A 155 -4.60 17.67 1.50
N ASP A 156 -4.17 16.74 2.35
CA ASP A 156 -3.05 16.87 3.29
C ASP A 156 -2.34 15.51 3.46
N GLU A 157 -1.65 15.09 2.40
CA GLU A 157 -1.07 13.76 2.32
C GLU A 157 0.11 13.58 3.27
N THR A 158 0.10 12.48 4.03
CA THR A 158 1.24 12.09 4.88
C THR A 158 1.88 10.80 4.42
N ILE A 159 1.17 9.99 3.63
CA ILE A 159 1.59 8.71 3.09
C ILE A 159 1.21 8.70 1.60
N LYS A 160 2.19 8.46 0.74
CA LYS A 160 2.03 8.36 -0.70
C LYS A 160 2.88 7.22 -1.25
N ILE A 161 2.29 6.38 -2.09
CA ILE A 161 2.98 5.36 -2.89
C ILE A 161 2.71 5.70 -4.34
N GLU A 162 3.78 5.83 -5.13
CA GLU A 162 3.72 6.14 -6.54
C GLU A 162 4.51 5.10 -7.32
N ILE A 163 3.90 4.52 -8.35
CA ILE A 163 4.53 3.62 -9.30
C ILE A 163 4.45 4.33 -10.65
N ASP A 164 5.56 4.84 -11.13
CA ASP A 164 5.68 5.53 -12.41
C ASP A 164 6.10 4.52 -13.49
N GLN A 165 5.28 4.41 -14.52
CA GLN A 165 5.48 3.54 -15.69
C GLN A 165 5.30 4.34 -17.00
N GLU A 166 5.46 5.66 -16.97
CA GLU A 166 5.24 6.48 -18.16
C GLU A 166 6.25 6.20 -19.28
N SER A 167 7.50 5.92 -18.90
CA SER A 167 8.61 5.69 -19.81
C SER A 167 9.17 4.28 -19.63
N GLU A 168 9.15 3.50 -20.71
CA GLU A 168 9.73 2.16 -20.75
C GLU A 168 11.23 2.21 -20.40
N GLY A 169 11.63 1.39 -19.42
CA GLY A 169 13.00 1.34 -18.92
C GLY A 169 13.38 2.51 -18.01
N GLU A 170 12.43 3.32 -17.55
CA GLU A 170 12.63 4.33 -16.50
C GLU A 170 11.66 4.16 -15.32
N GLU A 171 11.10 2.95 -15.19
CA GLU A 171 10.11 2.64 -14.18
C GLU A 171 10.70 2.87 -12.78
N LYS A 172 9.92 3.52 -11.92
CA LYS A 172 10.31 3.77 -10.53
C LYS A 172 9.13 3.60 -9.60
N ALA A 173 9.43 3.12 -8.39
CA ALA A 173 8.50 3.06 -7.28
C ALA A 173 8.99 3.99 -6.18
N THR A 174 8.13 4.91 -5.73
CA THR A 174 8.43 5.89 -4.69
C THR A 174 7.45 5.70 -3.53
N ILE A 175 7.98 5.53 -2.32
CA ILE A 175 7.20 5.50 -1.08
C ILE A 175 7.58 6.73 -0.27
N THR A 176 6.60 7.57 0.06
CA THR A 176 6.75 8.74 0.91
C THR A 176 5.91 8.56 2.17
N ILE A 177 6.54 8.66 3.34
CA ILE A 177 5.86 8.60 4.65
C ILE A 177 6.41 9.72 5.53
N HIS A 178 5.55 10.68 5.88
CA HIS A 178 5.90 11.85 6.69
C HIS A 178 7.17 12.58 6.19
N GLY A 179 7.29 12.77 4.88
CA GLY A 179 8.45 13.40 4.24
C GLY A 179 9.68 12.50 4.04
N ASN A 180 9.69 11.29 4.61
CA ASN A 180 10.75 10.31 4.35
C ASN A 180 10.46 9.58 3.04
N VAL A 181 11.44 9.49 2.16
CA VAL A 181 11.28 8.98 0.80
C VAL A 181 12.19 7.77 0.57
N VAL A 182 11.62 6.70 0.04
CA VAL A 182 12.34 5.55 -0.51
C VAL A 182 11.98 5.42 -1.98
N THR A 183 12.98 5.45 -2.84
CA THR A 183 12.83 5.34 -4.29
C THR A 183 13.56 4.11 -4.79
N VAL A 184 12.89 3.27 -5.57
CA VAL A 184 13.47 2.13 -6.28
C VAL A 184 13.35 2.39 -7.77
N SER A 185 14.45 2.29 -8.51
CA SER A 185 14.52 2.51 -9.96
C SER A 185 15.56 1.60 -10.60
N LYS A 186 15.75 1.72 -11.92
CA LYS A 186 16.83 1.05 -12.66
C LYS A 186 18.23 1.36 -12.12
N ASP A 187 18.43 2.55 -11.57
CA ASP A 187 19.72 3.03 -11.06
C ASP A 187 20.01 2.53 -9.64
N GLY A 188 19.01 1.94 -8.97
CA GLY A 188 19.12 1.35 -7.65
C GLY A 188 18.09 1.86 -6.66
N ILE A 189 18.49 1.88 -5.38
CA ILE A 189 17.64 2.27 -4.25
C ILE A 189 18.21 3.54 -3.61
N GLU A 190 17.36 4.56 -3.48
CA GLU A 190 17.67 5.80 -2.76
C GLU A 190 16.77 5.93 -1.53
N ILE A 191 17.37 6.32 -0.40
CA ILE A 191 16.66 6.60 0.86
C ILE A 191 17.01 8.02 1.28
N LYS A 192 16.00 8.90 1.33
CA LYS A 192 16.12 10.30 1.74
C LYS A 192 15.25 10.58 2.95
N THR A 193 15.85 11.11 4.01
CA THR A 193 15.16 11.41 5.26
C THR A 193 15.87 12.53 6.01
N ASP A 194 15.10 13.38 6.69
CA ASP A 194 15.62 14.34 7.68
C ASP A 194 15.73 13.73 9.08
N GLY A 195 15.22 12.50 9.25
CA GLY A 195 15.22 11.75 10.49
C GLY A 195 16.37 10.75 10.58
N LYS A 196 16.23 9.81 11.52
CA LYS A 196 17.20 8.74 11.77
C LYS A 196 16.92 7.54 10.87
N VAL A 197 17.97 7.02 10.22
CA VAL A 197 17.99 5.67 9.64
C VAL A 197 18.72 4.72 10.60
N SER A 198 18.13 3.56 10.89
CA SER A 198 18.75 2.54 11.74
C SER A 198 18.62 1.15 11.13
N PHE A 199 19.73 0.40 11.15
CA PHE A 199 19.78 -1.01 10.81
C PHE A 199 20.04 -1.81 12.09
N THR A 200 19.28 -2.86 12.34
CA THR A 200 19.44 -3.73 13.51
C THR A 200 19.29 -5.18 13.06
N ALA A 201 20.21 -6.03 13.48
CA ALA A 201 20.20 -7.45 13.21
C ALA A 201 20.48 -8.20 14.51
N ASP A 202 19.68 -9.24 14.79
CA ASP A 202 19.87 -10.09 15.98
C ASP A 202 21.10 -11.02 15.86
N LYS A 203 21.59 -11.18 14.63
CA LYS A 203 22.79 -11.96 14.30
C LYS A 203 23.72 -11.08 13.46
N ASP A 204 24.04 -11.51 12.25
CA ASP A 204 25.00 -10.85 11.39
C ASP A 204 24.30 -9.81 10.48
N LEU A 205 24.95 -8.66 10.32
CA LEU A 205 24.65 -7.67 9.28
C LEU A 205 25.85 -7.59 8.35
N GLU A 206 25.70 -8.04 7.12
CA GLU A 206 26.76 -8.05 6.11
C GLU A 206 26.46 -7.05 4.99
N LEU A 207 27.43 -6.18 4.68
CA LEU A 207 27.35 -5.13 3.66
C LEU A 207 28.46 -5.34 2.64
N ASN A 208 28.13 -5.96 1.51
CA ASN A 208 29.09 -6.25 0.43
C ASN A 208 28.97 -5.24 -0.71
N VAL A 209 30.06 -4.51 -0.98
CA VAL A 209 30.12 -3.52 -2.06
C VAL A 209 31.22 -3.91 -3.04
N SER A 210 30.85 -4.25 -4.27
CA SER A 210 31.81 -4.61 -5.34
C SER A 210 32.49 -3.39 -5.96
N GLY A 211 31.80 -2.25 -5.95
CA GLY A 211 32.33 -0.95 -6.36
C GLY A 211 32.89 -0.15 -5.19
N ASN A 212 32.61 1.15 -5.19
CA ASN A 212 33.07 2.06 -4.13
C ASN A 212 32.01 2.22 -3.04
N ALA A 213 32.44 2.13 -1.77
CA ALA A 213 31.66 2.57 -0.63
C ALA A 213 32.20 3.90 -0.12
N THR A 214 31.33 4.90 0.10
CA THR A 214 31.72 6.22 0.61
C THR A 214 30.80 6.62 1.76
N ILE A 215 31.38 7.00 2.88
CA ILE A 215 30.66 7.51 4.06
C ILE A 215 31.08 8.96 4.26
N LYS A 216 30.11 9.89 4.27
CA LYS A 216 30.33 11.32 4.51
C LYS A 216 29.41 11.76 5.64
N CYS A 217 29.95 12.51 6.60
CA CYS A 217 29.23 13.07 7.72
C CYS A 217 29.68 14.52 7.93
N ASP A 218 28.74 15.42 8.21
CA ASP A 218 29.06 16.83 8.52
C ASP A 218 29.50 17.03 9.97
N LYS A 219 29.17 16.06 10.83
CA LYS A 219 29.57 16.00 12.24
C LYS A 219 30.42 14.76 12.45
N ASP A 220 30.05 13.93 13.43
CA ASP A 220 30.84 12.78 13.85
C ASP A 220 30.40 11.49 13.14
N ALA A 221 31.38 10.62 12.87
CA ALA A 221 31.17 9.21 12.57
C ALA A 221 31.86 8.38 13.66
N SER A 222 31.07 7.60 14.41
CA SER A 222 31.55 6.75 15.49
C SER A 222 31.36 5.27 15.16
N ILE A 223 32.36 4.44 15.45
CA ILE A 223 32.30 2.99 15.33
C ILE A 223 32.60 2.39 16.71
N GLU A 224 31.61 1.74 17.30
CA GLU A 224 31.74 1.03 18.58
C GLU A 224 31.58 -0.46 18.33
N ALA A 225 32.67 -1.21 18.46
CA ALA A 225 32.68 -2.66 18.29
C ALA A 225 33.75 -3.27 19.19
N GLN A 226 33.60 -4.56 19.54
CA GLN A 226 34.65 -5.29 20.25
C GLN A 226 35.94 -5.37 19.43
N ASN A 227 35.81 -5.53 18.11
CA ASN A 227 36.93 -5.59 17.17
C ASN A 227 36.58 -4.79 15.91
N VAL A 228 37.49 -3.91 15.48
CA VAL A 228 37.42 -3.21 14.19
C VAL A 228 38.65 -3.58 13.38
N THR A 229 38.46 -4.05 12.15
CA THR A 229 39.55 -4.45 11.25
C THR A 229 39.45 -3.70 9.93
N VAL A 230 40.50 -2.96 9.56
CA VAL A 230 40.61 -2.26 8.27
C VAL A 230 41.69 -2.93 7.44
N LYS A 231 41.30 -3.56 6.32
CA LYS A 231 42.23 -4.17 5.37
C LYS A 231 42.21 -3.38 4.07
N SER A 232 43.38 -2.87 3.67
CA SER A 232 43.59 -2.23 2.36
C SER A 232 44.74 -2.93 1.65
N SER A 233 44.57 -3.20 0.35
CA SER A 233 45.60 -3.83 -0.48
C SER A 233 46.68 -2.86 -0.95
N VAL A 234 46.37 -1.56 -0.97
CA VAL A 234 47.26 -0.53 -1.54
C VAL A 234 47.65 0.51 -0.50
N LYS A 235 46.67 1.20 0.10
CA LYS A 235 46.94 2.31 1.02
C LYS A 235 45.76 2.52 1.97
N THR A 236 46.07 2.80 3.23
CA THR A 236 45.14 3.39 4.20
C THR A 236 45.64 4.78 4.53
N GLU A 237 44.78 5.80 4.46
CA GLU A 237 45.14 7.18 4.73
C GLU A 237 44.15 7.83 5.68
N ILE A 238 44.66 8.46 6.75
CA ILE A 238 43.88 9.23 7.71
C ILE A 238 44.34 10.68 7.56
N LYS A 239 43.44 11.57 7.12
CA LYS A 239 43.73 13.01 6.93
C LYS A 239 42.97 13.85 7.96
N GLY A 240 43.63 14.88 8.48
CA GLY A 240 43.06 15.87 9.41
C GLY A 240 43.37 15.61 10.89
N GLY A 241 43.27 16.68 11.70
CA GLY A 241 43.22 16.63 13.18
C GLY A 241 44.37 15.92 13.92
N GLN A 242 44.02 15.40 15.11
CA GLN A 242 44.87 14.60 15.99
C GLN A 242 44.36 13.16 16.01
N VAL A 243 45.25 12.17 15.91
CA VAL A 243 44.92 10.76 16.12
C VAL A 243 45.27 10.40 17.57
N LYS A 244 44.27 10.01 18.35
CA LYS A 244 44.46 9.53 19.72
C LYS A 244 44.30 8.01 19.75
N LEU A 245 45.38 7.32 20.06
CA LEU A 245 45.37 5.88 20.33
C LEU A 245 45.57 5.70 21.84
N ALA A 246 44.67 4.97 22.49
CA ALA A 246 44.81 4.64 23.90
C ALA A 246 45.77 3.45 24.07
N GLY A 247 46.40 3.36 25.23
CA GLY A 247 47.26 2.22 25.57
C GLY A 247 48.75 2.49 25.45
N THR A 248 49.54 1.52 25.88
CA THR A 248 51.02 1.56 25.76
C THR A 248 51.46 0.86 24.49
N VAL A 249 52.33 1.50 23.72
CA VAL A 249 52.90 0.90 22.51
C VAL A 249 54.12 0.09 22.90
N THR A 250 54.09 -1.22 22.68
CA THR A 250 55.26 -2.08 22.88
C THR A 250 56.23 -1.85 21.72
N PRO A 251 57.53 -1.60 21.98
CA PRO A 251 58.50 -1.43 20.92
C PRO A 251 58.77 -2.79 20.25
N THR A 252 58.33 -2.95 18.99
CA THR A 252 58.51 -4.17 18.20
C THR A 252 59.58 -4.01 17.12
N GLY A 253 60.07 -2.79 16.90
CA GLY A 253 60.98 -2.47 15.79
C GLY A 253 60.29 -2.30 14.44
N SER A 254 58.95 -2.44 14.41
CA SER A 254 58.08 -2.16 13.27
C SER A 254 56.90 -1.27 13.69
N GLY A 255 56.26 -0.61 12.72
CA GLY A 255 55.04 0.16 12.94
C GLY A 255 55.23 1.68 12.96
N ALA A 256 54.11 2.40 12.93
CA ALA A 256 54.07 3.86 12.81
C ALA A 256 53.96 4.58 14.17
N LEU A 257 53.80 3.83 15.26
CA LEU A 257 53.63 4.40 16.58
C LEU A 257 54.97 4.57 17.23
N CYS A 258 55.28 5.80 17.66
CA CYS A 258 56.44 6.08 18.48
C CYS A 258 56.19 5.51 19.88
N GLY A 259 56.60 4.26 20.09
CA GLY A 259 56.72 3.64 21.40
C GLY A 259 58.21 3.53 21.70
N LEU A 260 58.79 4.49 22.43
CA LEU A 260 60.24 4.66 22.52
C LEU A 260 61.00 3.33 22.68
N PRO A 261 62.20 3.21 22.11
CA PRO A 261 62.77 1.98 21.64
C PRO A 261 63.24 1.04 22.70
N SER A 262 63.55 1.66 23.84
CA SER A 262 64.90 1.79 24.39
C SER A 262 65.69 3.06 24.07
N CYS A 263 66.21 3.58 25.16
CA CYS A 263 66.46 4.96 25.42
C CYS A 263 67.52 5.66 24.53
N LEU A 264 67.46 7.00 24.50
CA LEU A 264 68.55 7.89 24.04
C LEU A 264 69.91 7.63 24.72
N PHE A 265 69.94 6.79 25.75
CA PHE A 265 71.14 6.38 26.47
C PHE A 265 71.56 4.92 26.25
N THR A 266 70.73 4.05 25.62
CA THR A 266 70.92 2.57 25.65
C THR A 266 70.75 1.79 24.33
N GLY A 267 69.97 2.28 23.35
CA GLY A 267 70.07 1.80 21.95
C GLY A 267 69.27 0.57 21.46
N ALA A 268 68.04 0.31 21.91
CA ALA A 268 67.12 -0.71 21.31
C ALA A 268 66.00 -0.04 20.42
N PRO A 269 64.82 -0.62 19.98
CA PRO A 269 63.97 -0.15 18.80
C PRO A 269 62.62 0.66 18.96
N HIS A 270 62.45 1.94 18.46
CA HIS A 270 61.53 3.10 18.88
C HIS A 270 60.06 3.03 18.53
N VAL A 271 59.68 1.94 17.90
CA VAL A 271 58.46 1.87 17.15
C VAL A 271 57.73 0.59 17.50
N GLY A 272 56.43 0.71 17.65
CA GLY A 272 55.52 -0.41 17.79
C GLY A 272 54.42 -0.36 16.75
N ASP A 273 53.90 -1.53 16.45
CA ASP A 273 52.77 -1.76 15.56
C ASP A 273 51.45 -1.92 16.30
N THR A 274 51.51 -2.12 17.63
CA THR A 274 50.36 -2.45 18.47
C THR A 274 50.35 -1.60 19.74
N SER A 275 49.21 -0.96 20.04
CA SER A 275 48.94 -0.38 21.36
C SER A 275 48.22 -1.39 22.25
N LEU A 276 48.77 -1.68 23.43
CA LEU A 276 48.14 -2.54 24.43
C LEU A 276 47.11 -1.73 25.23
N ASN A 277 45.90 -2.26 25.41
CA ASN A 277 44.92 -1.64 26.31
C ASN A 277 45.53 -1.36 27.69
N ALA A 278 45.34 -0.13 28.18
CA ALA A 278 45.65 0.24 29.56
C ALA A 278 44.58 -0.29 30.52
#